data_AF-A0A2P4NFE0-F1
#
_entry.id   AF-A0A2P4NFE0-F1
#
_cell.length_a   1.000
_cell.length_b   1.000
_cell.length_c   1.000
_cell.angle_alpha   90.00
_cell.angle_beta   90.00
_cell.angle_gamma   90.00
#
_symmetry.space_group_name_H-M   'P 1'
#
loop_
_entity.id
_entity.type
_entity.pdbx_description
1 polymer ?
#
loop_
_entity_poly.entity_id
_entity_poly.type
_entity_poly.pdbx_seq_one_letter_code
_entity_poly.pdbx_strand_id
1 'polypeptide(L)' 'MIQYLIIRIIESSGQTFTEATKVRDNQTNTAVEVNNKGKAIKKYEEKNKKSSRLFIFRK' A
#
# COMPACT_ATOMS: atom_id res chain seq x y z
N MET A 1 -10.77 19.38 8.59
CA MET A 1 -9.38 19.36 8.10
C MET A 1 -9.31 18.40 6.92
N ILE A 2 -8.72 18.78 5.79
CA ILE A 2 -8.67 17.93 4.58
C ILE A 2 -7.28 17.31 4.47
N GLN A 3 -7.21 15.98 4.30
CA GLN A 3 -5.95 15.25 4.10
C GLN A 3 -5.76 14.90 2.63
N TYR A 4 -4.51 14.97 2.16
CA TYR A 4 -4.10 14.61 0.81
C TYR A 4 -2.98 13.57 0.86
N LEU A 5 -3.03 12.60 -0.06
CA LEU A 5 -1.95 11.65 -0.32
C LEU A 5 -1.08 12.22 -1.43
N ILE A 6 0.22 12.33 -1.17
CA ILE A 6 1.22 12.68 -2.18
C ILE A 6 1.86 11.39 -2.70
N ILE A 7 1.76 11.16 -4.00
CA ILE A 7 2.39 10.03 -4.69
C ILE A 7 3.52 10.60 -5.54
N ARG A 8 4.74 10.11 -5.29
CA ARG A 8 5.92 10.44 -6.08
C ARG A 8 6.38 9.20 -6.84
N ILE A 9 6.34 9.27 -8.16
CA ILE A 9 6.74 8.19 -9.06
C ILE A 9 8.10 8.58 -9.65
N ILE A 10 9.09 7.73 -9.46
CA ILE A 10 10.43 7.89 -10.04
C ILE A 10 10.58 6.77 -11.06
N GLU A 11 10.63 7.13 -12.33
CA GLU A 11 10.85 6.17 -13.39
C GLU A 11 12.34 5.79 -13.50
N SER A 12 12.63 4.65 -14.10
CA SER A 12 14.01 4.20 -14.35
C SER A 12 14.80 5.15 -15.25
N SER A 13 14.11 5.98 -16.05
CA SER A 13 14.67 7.08 -16.84
C SER A 13 15.18 8.25 -15.99
N GLY A 14 14.88 8.27 -14.69
CA GLY A 14 15.15 9.39 -13.79
C GLY A 14 14.07 10.48 -13.83
N GLN A 15 13.06 10.35 -14.69
CA GLN A 15 11.92 11.26 -14.71
C GLN A 15 11.07 11.07 -13.44
N THR A 16 10.61 12.19 -12.88
CA THR A 16 9.81 12.17 -11.65
C THR A 16 8.45 12.83 -11.86
N PHE A 17 7.40 12.14 -11.46
CA PHE A 17 6.03 12.64 -11.45
C PHE A 17 5.53 12.75 -10.03
N THR A 18 4.81 13.85 -9.73
CA THR A 18 4.20 14.08 -8.42
C THR A 18 2.71 14.29 -8.61
N GLU A 19 1.91 13.50 -7.90
CA GLU A 19 0.46 13.57 -7.92
C GLU A 19 -0.07 13.75 -6.49
N ALA A 20 -1.12 14.56 -6.35
CA ALA A 20 -1.83 14.76 -5.10
C ALA A 20 -3.27 14.27 -5.23
N THR A 21 -3.68 13.35 -4.36
CA THR A 21 -5.05 12.80 -4.34
C THR A 21 -5.69 13.05 -2.97
N LYS A 22 -6.93 13.55 -2.94
CA LYS A 22 -7.66 13.75 -1.68
C LYS A 22 -7.94 12.40 -1.00
N VAL A 23 -7.61 12.30 0.28
CA VAL A 23 -7.90 11.11 1.10
C VAL A 23 -9.39 11.08 1.43
N ARG A 24 -9.99 9.89 1.33
CA ARG A 24 -11.36 9.61 1.77
C ARG A 24 -11.32 8.93 3.13
N ASP A 25 -12.28 9.26 3.99
CA ASP A 25 -12.27 8.81 5.40
C ASP A 25 -12.37 7.29 5.56
N ASN A 26 -12.92 6.59 4.56
CA ASN A 26 -13.06 5.14 4.55
C ASN A 26 -12.00 4.41 3.70
N GLN A 27 -10.95 5.11 3.24
CA GLN A 27 -9.91 4.54 2.39
C GLN A 27 -8.63 4.31 3.18
N THR A 28 -8.08 3.09 3.08
CA THR A 28 -6.75 2.76 3.59
C THR A 28 -5.83 2.43 2.42
N ASN A 29 -4.60 2.94 2.45
CA ASN A 29 -3.60 2.69 1.41
C ASN A 29 -2.47 1.86 2.01
N THR A 30 -2.06 0.80 1.34
CA THR A 30 -0.92 -0.04 1.75
C THR A 30 0.03 -0.20 0.57
N ALA A 31 1.27 0.21 0.75
CA ALA A 31 2.33 -0.08 -0.22
C ALA A 31 2.74 -1.55 -0.10
N VAL A 32 2.78 -2.25 -1.24
CA VAL A 32 3.18 -3.66 -1.32
C VAL A 32 4.20 -3.82 -2.44
N GLU A 33 5.42 -4.20 -2.10
CA GLU A 33 6.49 -4.41 -3.06
C GLU A 33 6.36 -5.78 -3.73
N VAL A 34 6.19 -5.80 -5.05
CA VAL A 34 6.07 -7.03 -5.84
C VAL A 34 6.61 -6.85 -7.24
N ASN A 35 7.12 -7.93 -7.83
CA ASN A 35 7.70 -7.92 -9.17
C ASN A 35 6.65 -7.83 -10.29
N ASN A 36 5.35 -8.04 -9.98
CA ASN A 36 4.27 -7.81 -10.94
C ASN A 36 2.94 -7.49 -10.23
N LYS A 37 2.05 -6.81 -10.94
CA LYS A 37 0.74 -6.37 -10.44
C LYS A 37 -0.14 -7.53 -9.95
N GLY A 38 -0.11 -8.68 -10.64
CA GLY A 38 -0.92 -9.85 -10.29
C GLY A 38 -0.57 -10.48 -8.93
N LYS A 39 0.64 -10.26 -8.43
CA LYS A 39 1.09 -10.74 -7.11
C LYS A 39 0.77 -9.78 -5.96
N ALA A 40 0.41 -8.52 -6.26
CA ALA A 40 0.21 -7.49 -5.24
C ALA A 40 -0.90 -7.88 -4.23
N ILE A 41 -2.05 -8.32 -4.74
CA ILE A 41 -3.23 -8.67 -3.92
C ILE A 41 -2.92 -9.89 -3.04
N LYS A 42 -2.33 -10.95 -3.61
CA LYS A 42 -1.96 -12.16 -2.85
C LYS A 42 -1.01 -11.84 -1.69
N LYS A 43 0.03 -11.02 -1.94
CA LYS A 43 0.98 -10.62 -0.90
C LYS A 43 0.31 -9.79 0.20
N TYR A 44 -0.65 -8.93 -0.15
CA TYR A 44 -1.44 -8.19 0.83
C TYR A 44 -2.30 -9.11 1.71
N GLU A 45 -3.02 -10.05 1.10
CA GLU A 45 -3.86 -11.03 1.81
C GLU A 45 -3.03 -11.91 2.76
N GLU A 46 -1.88 -12.40 2.29
CA GLU A 46 -0.97 -13.20 3.12
C GLU A 46 -0.44 -12.43 4.34
N LYS A 47 -0.07 -11.16 4.17
CA LYS A 47 0.39 -10.30 5.27
C LYS A 47 -0.70 -10.12 6.34
N ASN A 48 -1.95 -9.89 5.90
CA ASN A 48 -3.08 -9.76 6.83
C ASN A 48 -3.42 -11.09 7.52
N LYS A 49 -3.35 -12.21 6.82
CA LYS A 49 -3.61 -13.55 7.38
C LYS A 49 -2.53 -14.02 8.37
N LYS A 50 -1.28 -13.58 8.17
CA LYS A 50 -0.19 -13.82 9.15
C LYS A 50 -0.35 -12.94 10.38
N SER A 51 -0.74 -11.68 10.20
CA SER A 51 -1.03 -10.75 11.29
C SER A 51 -2.10 -11.31 12.22
N SER A 52 -3.26 -11.71 11.68
CA SER A 52 -4.35 -12.29 12.48
C SER A 52 -3.97 -13.58 13.19
N ARG A 53 -3.16 -14.46 12.58
CA ARG A 53 -2.63 -15.66 13.25
C ARG A 53 -1.67 -15.34 14.38
N LEU A 54 -0.78 -14.36 14.20
CA LEU A 54 0.19 -13.96 15.23
C LEU A 54 -0.50 -13.40 16.49
N PHE A 55 -1.65 -12.73 16.32
CA PHE A 55 -2.47 -12.26 17.46
C PHE A 55 -3.17 -13.40 18.21
N ILE A 56 -3.46 -14.53 17.57
CA ILE A 56 -4.11 -15.69 18.21
C ILE A 56 -3.12 -16.50 19.05
N PHE A 57 -1.85 -16.60 18.63
CA PHE A 57 -0.82 -17.39 19.32
C PHE A 57 -0.10 -16.66 20.47
N ARG A 58 -0.43 -15.40 20.74
CA ARG A 58 0.21 -14.58 21.78
C ARG A 58 -0.67 -14.39 23.03
N LYS A 59 -1.68 -15.25 23.21
CA LYS A 59 -2.59 -15.26 24.35
C LYS A 59 -2.33 -16.45 25.26
#